data_AF-A0AAE0AFC5-F1
#
_entry.id   AF-A0AAE0AFC5-F1
#
_cell.length_a   1.000
_cell.length_b   1.000
_cell.length_c   1.000
_cell.angle_alpha   90.00
_cell.angle_beta   90.00
_cell.angle_gamma   90.00
#
_symmetry.space_group_name_H-M   'P 1'
#
loop_
_entity.id
_entity.type
_entity.pdbx_description
1 polymer ?
#
loop_
_entity_poly.entity_id
_entity_poly.type
_entity_poly.pdbx_seq_one_letter_code
_entity_poly.pdbx_strand_id
1 'polypeptide(L)'
;MIESVIAQLYENLSLEDEDGAIHELSAEACRDGEADVNLCLVRKILLGKKVNREACKHLIEQLWSPFGSVAIEAVGVNMFMFLFKNQEDRNRIWHRGP
;
A
#
# COMPACT_ATOMS: atom_id res chain seq x y z
N MET A 1 13.49 2.87 34.52
CA MET A 1 14.52 2.30 33.62
C MET A 1 14.04 2.14 32.18
N ILE A 2 12.79 1.73 31.94
CA ILE A 2 12.21 1.66 30.57
C ILE A 2 11.81 3.04 30.04
N GLU A 3 11.26 3.90 30.90
CA GLU A 3 10.87 5.28 30.53
C GLU A 3 12.04 6.13 30.01
N SER A 4 13.25 5.94 30.56
CA SER A 4 14.44 6.66 30.11
C SER A 4 14.91 6.22 28.72
N VAL A 5 14.74 4.95 28.37
CA VAL A 5 15.07 4.43 27.02
C VAL A 5 14.08 4.96 26.00
N ILE A 6 12.79 5.00 26.35
CA ILE A 6 11.75 5.56 25.47
C ILE A 6 12.00 7.05 25.28
N ALA A 7 12.25 7.81 26.35
CA ALA A 7 12.54 9.25 26.24
C ALA A 7 13.74 9.54 25.32
N GLN A 8 14.82 8.76 25.43
CA GLN A 8 16.01 8.90 24.58
C GLN A 8 15.74 8.59 23.10
N LEU A 9 14.84 7.64 22.81
CA LEU A 9 14.43 7.33 21.44
C LEU A 9 13.51 8.41 20.86
N TYR A 10 12.66 9.01 21.68
CA TYR A 10 11.76 10.12 21.28
C TYR A 10 12.53 11.41 21.02
N GLU A 11 13.62 11.67 21.75
CA GLU A 11 14.48 12.84 21.52
C GLU A 11 15.12 12.80 20.12
N ASN A 12 15.52 11.61 19.64
CA ASN A 12 16.03 11.42 18.27
C ASN A 12 14.95 11.43 17.18
N LEU A 13 13.68 11.32 17.55
CA LEU A 13 12.52 11.38 16.65
C LEU A 13 11.81 12.74 16.72
N SER A 14 12.24 13.62 17.63
CA SER A 14 11.76 14.99 17.71
C SER A 14 12.32 15.72 16.50
N LEU A 15 11.45 15.94 15.52
CA LEU A 15 11.70 16.93 14.48
C LEU A 15 11.73 18.28 15.21
N GLU A 16 12.91 18.88 15.33
CA GLU A 16 12.99 20.29 15.71
C GLU A 16 12.17 21.09 14.70
N ASP A 17 11.48 22.16 15.14
CA ASP A 17 10.75 23.13 14.30
C ASP A 17 11.71 23.91 13.37
N GLU A 18 12.74 23.28 12.82
CA GLU A 18 13.28 23.73 11.55
C GLU A 18 12.25 23.35 10.48
N ASP A 19 11.57 24.37 9.96
CA ASP A 19 11.12 24.45 8.56
C ASP A 19 12.35 24.28 7.63
N GLY A 20 13.05 23.16 7.78
CA GLY A 20 14.26 22.78 7.10
C GLY A 20 13.87 22.39 5.69
N ALA A 21 13.95 23.37 4.79
CA ALA A 21 13.84 23.28 3.34
C ALA A 21 12.88 22.18 2.86
N ILE A 22 11.67 22.55 2.43
CA ILE A 22 10.81 21.69 1.61
C ILE A 22 11.69 21.10 0.50
N HIS A 23 12.14 19.87 0.67
CA HIS A 23 12.82 19.13 -0.37
C HIS A 23 11.71 18.72 -1.32
N GLU A 24 11.53 19.50 -2.38
CA GLU A 24 10.78 19.04 -3.53
C GLU A 24 11.37 17.68 -3.92
N LEU A 25 10.56 16.63 -3.76
CA LEU A 25 10.88 15.30 -4.25
C LEU A 25 11.36 15.45 -5.69
N SER A 26 12.61 15.05 -5.95
CA SER A 26 13.17 15.21 -7.28
C SER A 26 12.26 14.51 -8.29
N ALA A 27 12.07 15.12 -9.45
CA ALA A 27 11.14 14.62 -10.47
C ALA A 27 11.47 13.17 -10.88
N GLU A 28 12.71 12.72 -10.70
CA GLU A 28 13.16 11.34 -10.89
C GLU A 28 12.51 10.37 -9.87
N ALA A 29 12.49 10.72 -8.58
CA ALA A 29 11.86 9.92 -7.54
C ALA A 29 10.33 9.89 -7.69
N CYS A 30 9.75 10.95 -8.24
CA CYS A 30 8.32 11.01 -8.56
C CYS A 30 7.97 10.12 -9.77
N ARG A 31 8.84 10.05 -10.79
CA ARG A 31 8.62 9.23 -12.00
C ARG A 31 8.64 7.72 -11.73
N ASP A 32 9.51 7.26 -10.83
CA ASP A 32 9.55 5.84 -10.43
C ASP A 32 8.30 5.47 -9.62
N GLY A 33 7.87 6.36 -8.71
CA GLY A 33 6.61 6.23 -8.00
C GLY A 33 5.38 6.29 -8.91
N GLU A 34 5.42 7.08 -9.99
CA GLU A 34 4.31 7.19 -10.95
C GLU A 34 4.13 5.91 -11.78
N ALA A 35 5.23 5.24 -12.15
CA ALA A 35 5.20 3.94 -12.79
C ALA A 35 4.62 2.86 -11.86
N ASP A 36 5.02 2.87 -10.58
CA ASP A 36 4.51 1.93 -9.57
C ASP A 36 3.03 2.15 -9.22
N VAL A 37 2.58 3.40 -9.16
CA VAL A 37 1.16 3.74 -8.94
C VAL A 37 0.29 3.25 -10.10
N ASN A 38 0.78 3.34 -11.34
CA ASN A 38 0.05 2.87 -12.52
C ASN A 38 -0.21 1.36 -12.52
N LEU A 39 0.63 0.59 -11.81
CA LEU A 39 0.50 -0.85 -11.65
C LEU A 39 -0.30 -1.25 -10.40
N CYS A 40 -0.83 -0.30 -9.64
CA CYS A 40 -1.56 -0.56 -8.41
C CYS A 40 -3.08 -0.48 -8.58
N LEU A 41 -3.80 -1.34 -7.85
CA LEU A 41 -5.22 -1.16 -7.56
C LEU A 41 -5.45 -1.18 -6.06
N VAL A 42 -6.27 -0.25 -5.56
CA VAL A 42 -6.73 -0.28 -4.16
C VAL A 42 -8.22 -0.61 -4.16
N ARG A 43 -8.62 -1.63 -3.38
CA ARG A 43 -10.03 -1.96 -3.17
C ARG A 43 -10.39 -1.95 -1.69
N LYS A 44 -11.58 -1.44 -1.41
CA LYS A 44 -12.19 -1.44 -0.08
C LYS A 44 -13.40 -2.37 -0.07
N ILE A 45 -13.44 -3.29 0.88
CA ILE A 45 -14.61 -4.13 1.14
C ILE A 45 -15.58 -3.32 1.99
N LEU A 46 -16.77 -3.06 1.45
CA LEU A 46 -17.80 -2.20 2.04
C LEU A 46 -18.60 -2.88 3.17
N LEU A 47 -18.01 -3.88 3.83
CA LEU A 47 -18.63 -4.52 4.99
C LEU A 47 -18.40 -3.66 6.23
N GLY A 48 -19.45 -3.42 7.02
CA GLY A 48 -19.36 -2.68 8.30
C GLY A 48 -18.61 -3.42 9.42
N LYS A 49 -18.15 -4.65 9.15
CA LYS A 49 -17.38 -5.49 10.07
C LYS A 49 -15.99 -5.75 9.48
N LYS A 50 -14.99 -5.91 10.36
CA LYS A 50 -13.64 -6.30 9.95
C LYS A 50 -13.69 -7.68 9.28
N VAL A 51 -13.12 -7.79 8.09
CA VAL A 51 -12.97 -9.08 7.40
C VAL A 51 -11.75 -9.84 7.93
N ASN A 52 -11.78 -11.17 7.80
CA ASN A 52 -10.56 -11.95 7.95
C ASN A 52 -9.64 -11.64 6.76
N ARG A 53 -8.54 -10.93 7.04
CA ARG A 53 -7.60 -10.44 6.03
C ARG A 53 -6.96 -11.58 5.25
N GLU A 54 -6.52 -12.64 5.93
CA GLU A 54 -5.82 -13.76 5.30
C GLU A 54 -6.76 -14.59 4.43
N ALA A 55 -8.00 -14.82 4.89
CA ALA A 55 -9.01 -15.48 4.08
C ALA A 55 -9.35 -14.67 2.82
N CYS A 56 -9.48 -13.34 2.94
CA CYS A 56 -9.73 -12.47 1.78
C CYS A 56 -8.57 -12.47 0.80
N LYS A 57 -7.32 -12.37 1.28
CA LYS A 57 -6.12 -12.45 0.42
C LYS A 57 -6.12 -13.77 -0.36
N HIS A 58 -6.27 -14.89 0.33
CA HIS A 58 -6.26 -16.22 -0.29
C HIS A 58 -7.35 -16.36 -1.37
N LEU A 59 -8.57 -15.88 -1.08
CA LEU A 59 -9.66 -15.90 -2.05
C LEU A 59 -9.35 -15.04 -3.28
N ILE A 60 -8.75 -13.87 -3.11
CA ILE A 60 -8.38 -13.00 -4.23
C ILE A 60 -7.23 -13.59 -5.05
N GLU A 61 -6.22 -14.18 -4.40
CA GLU A 61 -5.14 -14.92 -5.07
C GLU A 61 -5.69 -16.05 -5.92
N GLN A 62 -6.63 -16.84 -5.38
CA GLN A 62 -7.30 -17.90 -6.14
C GLN A 62 -8.10 -17.35 -7.31
N LEU A 63 -8.90 -16.31 -7.08
CA LEU A 63 -9.74 -15.67 -8.11
C LEU A 63 -8.90 -15.11 -9.26
N TRP A 64 -7.72 -14.57 -8.95
CA TRP A 64 -6.86 -13.93 -9.94
C TRP A 64 -5.72 -14.80 -10.45
N SER A 65 -5.57 -16.02 -9.93
CA SER A 65 -4.55 -16.98 -10.39
C SER A 65 -4.49 -17.20 -11.91
N PRO A 66 -5.61 -17.17 -12.69
CA PRO A 66 -5.52 -17.31 -14.14
C PRO A 66 -4.99 -16.05 -14.85
N PHE A 67 -4.96 -14.90 -14.17
CA PHE A 67 -4.56 -13.60 -14.70
C PHE A 67 -3.17 -13.17 -14.24
N GLY A 68 -2.42 -14.08 -13.60
CA GLY A 68 -1.04 -13.84 -13.18
C GLY A 68 -0.88 -13.71 -11.67
N SER A 69 0.37 -13.47 -11.27
CA SER A 69 0.74 -13.28 -9.87
C SER A 69 0.57 -11.81 -9.50
N VAL A 70 -0.09 -11.58 -8.36
CA VAL A 70 -0.36 -10.25 -7.79
C VAL A 70 0.15 -10.21 -6.36
N ALA A 71 0.87 -9.15 -5.99
CA ALA A 71 1.25 -8.93 -4.60
C ALA A 71 0.10 -8.22 -3.87
N ILE A 72 -0.27 -8.71 -2.69
CA ILE A 72 -1.42 -8.20 -1.94
C ILE A 72 -0.98 -7.68 -0.58
N GLU A 73 -1.27 -6.41 -0.32
CA GLU A 73 -0.96 -5.76 0.95
C GLU A 73 -2.23 -5.19 1.61
N ALA A 74 -2.32 -5.32 2.93
CA ALA A 74 -3.41 -4.73 3.70
C ALA A 74 -3.02 -3.31 4.14
N VAL A 75 -3.55 -2.31 3.46
CA VAL A 75 -3.24 -0.88 3.70
C VAL A 75 -4.22 -0.20 4.65
N GLY A 76 -5.27 -0.90 5.11
CA GLY A 76 -6.24 -0.31 6.04
C GLY A 76 -7.28 -1.29 6.59
N VAL A 77 -8.34 -0.75 7.18
CA VAL A 77 -9.51 -1.55 7.61
C VAL A 77 -10.29 -1.93 6.37
N ASN A 78 -10.35 -3.23 6.10
CA ASN A 78 -11.03 -3.79 4.92
C ASN A 78 -10.51 -3.20 3.59
N MET A 79 -9.28 -2.69 3.56
CA MET A 79 -8.68 -2.05 2.40
C MET A 79 -7.41 -2.80 2.01
N PHE A 80 -7.31 -3.13 0.74
CA PHE A 80 -6.23 -3.93 0.18
C PHE A 80 -5.67 -3.24 -1.05
N MET A 81 -4.35 -3.27 -1.16
CA MET A 81 -3.60 -2.84 -2.32
C MET A 81 -3.12 -4.08 -3.08
N PHE A 82 -3.22 -4.01 -4.39
CA PHE A 82 -2.84 -5.06 -5.32
C PHE A 82 -1.81 -4.47 -6.28
N LEU A 83 -0.60 -5.00 -6.24
CA LEU A 83 0.50 -4.61 -7.13
C LEU A 83 0.66 -5.65 -8.23
N PHE A 84 0.51 -5.20 -9.48
CA PHE A 84 0.60 -6.03 -10.66
C PHE A 84 1.98 -5.94 -11.31
N LYS A 85 2.40 -6.99 -12.00
CA LYS A 85 3.67 -7.01 -12.74
C LYS A 85 3.63 -6.19 -14.02
N ASN A 86 2.45 -5.98 -14.58
CA ASN A 86 2.25 -5.24 -15.83
C ASN A 86 0.84 -4.64 -15.88
N GLN A 87 0.67 -3.65 -16.76
CA GLN A 87 -0.58 -2.92 -16.90
C GLN A 87 -1.70 -3.75 -17.55
N GLU A 88 -1.37 -4.75 -18.36
CA GLU A 88 -2.36 -5.61 -19.02
C GLU A 88 -3.14 -6.45 -18.00
N ASP A 89 -2.44 -7.07 -17.05
CA ASP A 89 -3.04 -7.88 -15.98
C ASP A 89 -3.89 -7.01 -15.06
N ARG A 90 -3.38 -5.82 -14.70
CA ARG A 90 -4.13 -4.80 -13.95
C ARG A 90 -5.41 -4.41 -14.69
N ASN A 91 -5.32 -4.17 -15.99
CA ASN A 91 -6.45 -3.76 -16.82
C ASN A 91 -7.46 -4.90 -16.99
N ARG A 92 -7.03 -6.15 -17.17
CA ARG A 92 -7.94 -7.31 -17.25
C ARG A 92 -8.82 -7.44 -16.02
N ILE A 93 -8.27 -7.16 -14.84
CA ILE A 93 -9.01 -7.16 -13.57
C ILE A 93 -9.86 -5.90 -13.42
N TRP A 94 -9.37 -4.74 -13.86
CA TRP A 94 -10.13 -3.48 -13.81
C TRP A 94 -11.41 -3.53 -14.65
N HIS A 95 -11.34 -4.02 -15.89
CA HIS A 95 -12.47 -4.03 -16.84
C HIS A 95 -13.57 -5.03 -16.48
N ARG A 96 -13.32 -5.97 -15.58
CA ARG A 96 -14.31 -6.97 -15.16
C ARG A 96 -15.34 -6.44 -14.15
N GLY A 97 -15.16 -5.21 -13.68
CA GLY A 97 -16.03 -4.61 -12.68
C GLY A 97 -15.83 -5.18 -11.28
N PRO A 98 -16.72 -4.84 -10.34
CA PRO A 98 -16.84 -5.50 -9.04
C PRO A 98 -17.29 -6.96 -9.16
#